data_AF-A0A5C7B8I7-F1
#
_entry.id   AF-A0A5C7B8I7-F1
#
_cell.length_a   1.000
_cell.length_b   1.000
_cell.length_c   1.000
_cell.angle_alpha   90.00
_cell.angle_beta   90.00
_cell.angle_gamma   90.00
#
_symmetry.space_group_name_H-M   'P 1'
#
loop_
_entity.id
_entity.type
_entity.pdbx_description
1 polymer ?
#
loop_
_entity_poly.entity_id
_entity_poly.type
_entity_poly.pdbx_seq_one_letter_code
_entity_poly.pdbx_strand_id
1 'polypeptide(L)'
;MSEDNNISEFKAKDQNIVDNKELNFFEALIPVIILMGMLAYNIFFVDDQEWFGGYTNQIILLLGGIVAAIVGFFNKVSLGLMLREIWENIRSVFVPIMILFLVGALAGTWLISGVIPAMVYYGLQVLSPEIFLPASVIIAAVISIATGSSWTTSATVGIALVGIGTALGINPGMIAGAVISGAYFGDKMSPLSDTTNLAPAMAGTDLFTHIKYMAYTTVPTIIVTLIVFAIISASIDTTGNADISQILETIDATFNITPWLFAVPVAVVGLILLKTKPLVALGTGVILAIIFAVVFQPNVLENVTGSKTKTIVNSIFTDTNIPIDDSTYMANLNTQDVKAINNNENLEPLFTDGGIEKNFSNEELQHIFDNANYDKNTLDLKTESLSRLLTIDKLKQLFGAGGMNGMLWTIYLIMCAMVFGGIMDAIGALSRITKALLSIATTVFGLFASTVVSCLGLNIIASDQYLALVIPGKMFKKAYQDRGLAPENLSRTLEDSGTVTSVLIPWNTCGAYQSGVLGVGVSEYFIYAIFNWLSPFTTLVFAAFSIKIRELKNK
;
A
#
# COMPACT_ATOMS: atom_id res chain seq x y z
N MET A 1 -18.40 -12.35 38.15
CA MET A 1 -17.81 -13.68 37.89
C MET A 1 -18.94 -14.70 37.77
N SER A 2 -19.65 -14.70 36.64
CA SER A 2 -20.52 -15.76 36.07
C SER A 2 -21.42 -15.20 34.94
N GLU A 3 -20.84 -14.57 33.90
CA GLU A 3 -21.62 -14.04 32.75
C GLU A 3 -21.28 -14.67 31.38
N ASP A 4 -20.19 -15.45 31.25
CA ASP A 4 -19.69 -15.90 29.93
C ASP A 4 -20.17 -17.31 29.46
N ASN A 5 -21.20 -17.91 30.06
CA ASN A 5 -21.61 -19.28 29.69
C ASN A 5 -22.15 -19.43 28.24
N ASN A 6 -22.41 -18.32 27.54
CA ASN A 6 -22.95 -18.29 26.17
C ASN A 6 -21.89 -18.01 25.08
N ILE A 7 -20.66 -17.71 25.50
CA ILE A 7 -19.55 -17.36 24.62
C ILE A 7 -18.57 -18.53 24.63
N SER A 8 -18.21 -19.04 23.45
CA SER A 8 -17.11 -19.99 23.32
C SER A 8 -15.90 -19.31 22.68
N GLU A 9 -14.74 -19.42 23.33
CA GLU A 9 -13.46 -18.93 22.86
C GLU A 9 -12.57 -20.09 22.40
N PHE A 10 -11.84 -19.92 21.31
CA PHE A 10 -10.84 -20.88 20.87
C PHE A 10 -9.57 -20.19 20.33
N LYS A 11 -8.40 -20.62 20.83
CA LYS A 11 -7.08 -20.08 20.45
C LYS A 11 -6.49 -20.76 19.21
N ALA A 12 -6.06 -19.99 18.20
CA ALA A 12 -5.04 -20.46 17.26
C ALA A 12 -4.06 -19.34 16.89
N LYS A 13 -2.75 -19.64 16.96
CA LYS A 13 -1.65 -18.69 16.65
C LYS A 13 -1.98 -17.27 17.16
N ASP A 14 -2.25 -17.19 18.47
CA ASP A 14 -2.55 -15.95 19.22
C ASP A 14 -3.90 -15.25 18.96
N GLN A 15 -4.78 -15.78 18.11
CA GLN A 15 -6.15 -15.23 17.92
C GLN A 15 -7.22 -16.06 18.63
N ASN A 16 -8.09 -15.40 19.40
CA ASN A 16 -9.28 -15.96 20.01
C ASN A 16 -10.47 -15.76 19.06
N ILE A 17 -11.12 -16.85 18.63
CA ILE A 17 -12.40 -16.69 17.91
C ILE A 17 -13.52 -16.69 18.94
N VAL A 18 -14.29 -15.61 18.97
CA VAL A 18 -15.48 -15.50 19.81
C VAL A 18 -16.71 -15.94 19.02
N ASP A 19 -17.48 -16.85 19.59
CA ASP A 19 -18.78 -17.27 19.08
C ASP A 19 -19.88 -16.95 20.10
N ASN A 20 -20.78 -16.04 19.74
CA ASN A 20 -21.91 -15.65 20.57
C ASN A 20 -23.19 -16.29 20.03
N LYS A 21 -23.82 -17.15 20.86
CA LYS A 21 -25.06 -17.85 20.49
C LYS A 21 -26.31 -16.96 20.54
N GLU A 22 -26.29 -15.87 21.29
CA GLU A 22 -27.42 -14.95 21.42
C GLU A 22 -27.47 -13.96 20.24
N LEU A 23 -26.33 -13.64 19.64
CA LEU A 23 -26.24 -12.72 18.50
C LEU A 23 -26.85 -13.33 17.24
N ASN A 24 -27.89 -12.67 16.71
CA ASN A 24 -28.48 -13.06 15.43
C ASN A 24 -27.75 -12.41 14.23
N PHE A 25 -28.08 -12.87 13.01
CA PHE A 25 -27.40 -12.40 11.80
C PHE A 25 -27.65 -10.92 11.49
N PHE A 26 -28.87 -10.42 11.72
CA PHE A 26 -29.20 -9.03 11.45
C PHE A 26 -28.49 -8.10 12.44
N GLU A 27 -28.45 -8.47 13.71
CA GLU A 27 -27.71 -7.73 14.74
C GLU A 27 -26.21 -7.66 14.43
N ALA A 28 -25.62 -8.77 13.97
CA ALA A 28 -24.21 -8.81 13.57
C ALA A 28 -23.89 -7.86 12.40
N LEU A 29 -24.88 -7.55 11.55
CA LEU A 29 -24.70 -6.63 10.42
C LEU A 29 -24.92 -5.16 10.76
N ILE A 30 -25.60 -4.82 11.87
CA ILE A 30 -25.91 -3.43 12.24
C ILE A 30 -24.65 -2.54 12.25
N PRO A 31 -23.55 -2.92 12.94
CA PRO A 31 -22.37 -2.04 13.01
C PRO A 31 -21.70 -1.90 11.65
N VAL A 32 -21.71 -2.95 10.84
CA VAL A 32 -21.13 -2.94 9.48
C VAL A 32 -21.92 -2.01 8.58
N ILE A 33 -23.25 -2.13 8.56
CA ILE A 33 -24.11 -1.31 7.69
C ILE A 33 -23.99 0.17 8.08
N ILE A 34 -23.97 0.49 9.38
CA ILE A 34 -23.83 1.87 9.85
C ILE A 34 -22.45 2.42 9.51
N LEU A 35 -21.37 1.66 9.75
CA LEU A 35 -20.02 2.06 9.38
C LEU A 35 -19.90 2.33 7.88
N MET A 36 -20.33 1.38 7.05
CA MET A 36 -20.28 1.50 5.59
C MET A 36 -21.15 2.64 5.09
N GLY A 37 -22.31 2.88 5.72
CA GLY A 37 -23.16 4.03 5.43
C GLY A 37 -22.49 5.37 5.72
N MET A 38 -21.78 5.49 6.85
CA MET A 38 -21.02 6.69 7.20
C MET A 38 -19.85 6.92 6.24
N LEU A 39 -19.11 5.87 5.88
CA LEU A 39 -18.01 5.96 4.91
C LEU A 39 -18.53 6.34 3.52
N ALA A 40 -19.62 5.72 3.06
CA ALA A 40 -20.25 6.07 1.78
C ALA A 40 -20.75 7.52 1.77
N TYR A 41 -21.34 7.98 2.88
CA TYR A 41 -21.76 9.37 3.00
C TYR A 41 -20.57 10.33 2.85
N ASN A 42 -19.47 10.05 3.55
CA ASN A 42 -18.25 10.85 3.45
C ASN A 42 -17.67 10.87 2.02
N ILE A 43 -17.68 9.74 1.32
CA ILE A 43 -17.10 9.64 -0.03
C ILE A 43 -17.96 10.33 -1.09
N PHE A 44 -19.30 10.20 -1.01
CA PHE A 44 -20.19 10.61 -2.10
C PHE A 44 -20.88 11.97 -1.88
N PHE A 45 -20.97 12.45 -0.64
CA PHE A 45 -21.78 13.63 -0.29
C PHE A 45 -21.01 14.72 0.46
N VAL A 46 -19.72 14.50 0.75
CA VAL A 46 -18.89 15.47 1.46
C VAL A 46 -17.72 15.87 0.58
N ASP A 47 -17.62 17.17 0.32
CA ASP A 47 -16.51 17.76 -0.43
C ASP A 47 -15.19 17.46 0.30
N ASP A 48 -14.14 17.14 -0.47
CA ASP A 48 -12.81 16.74 0.02
C ASP A 48 -12.78 15.50 0.93
N GLN A 49 -13.91 14.81 1.12
CA GLN A 49 -14.03 13.62 1.99
C GLN A 49 -13.65 13.87 3.46
N GLU A 50 -13.89 15.10 3.95
CA GLU A 50 -13.55 15.54 5.31
C GLU A 50 -14.77 15.85 6.19
N TRP A 51 -15.74 14.94 6.32
CA TRP A 51 -16.97 15.18 7.09
C TRP A 51 -16.73 15.67 8.54
N PHE A 52 -15.69 15.17 9.17
CA PHE A 52 -15.23 15.54 10.51
C PHE A 52 -13.79 16.13 10.49
N GLY A 53 -13.33 16.67 9.35
CA GLY A 53 -11.96 17.15 9.10
C GLY A 53 -10.98 16.05 8.63
N GLY A 54 -9.69 16.35 8.57
CA GLY A 54 -8.65 15.44 8.03
C GLY A 54 -8.49 14.06 8.70
N TYR A 55 -9.19 13.79 9.82
CA TYR A 55 -9.24 12.48 10.48
C TYR A 55 -10.63 11.81 10.40
N THR A 56 -11.41 12.14 9.37
CA THR A 56 -12.80 11.67 9.22
C THR A 56 -12.93 10.14 9.25
N ASN A 57 -12.08 9.42 8.50
CA ASN A 57 -12.15 7.96 8.42
C ASN A 57 -11.86 7.30 9.78
N GLN A 58 -10.91 7.85 10.54
CA GLN A 58 -10.58 7.43 11.91
C GLN A 58 -11.79 7.59 12.83
N ILE A 59 -12.46 8.75 12.77
CA ILE A 59 -13.64 9.05 13.57
C ILE A 59 -14.79 8.11 13.20
N ILE A 60 -15.04 7.90 11.92
CA ILE A 60 -16.09 6.99 11.43
C ILE A 60 -15.88 5.56 11.92
N LEU A 61 -14.64 5.06 11.92
CA LEU A 61 -14.30 3.74 12.49
C LEU A 61 -14.60 3.65 13.99
N LEU A 62 -14.23 4.68 14.77
CA LEU A 62 -14.53 4.72 16.19
C LEU A 62 -16.04 4.79 16.47
N LEU A 63 -16.79 5.56 15.68
CA LEU A 63 -18.27 5.59 15.75
C LEU A 63 -18.87 4.22 15.43
N GLY A 64 -18.36 3.52 14.42
CA GLY A 64 -18.71 2.13 14.14
C GLY A 64 -18.41 1.20 15.31
N GLY A 65 -17.29 1.42 16.00
CA GLY A 65 -16.91 0.69 17.21
C GLY A 65 -17.90 0.92 18.37
N ILE A 66 -18.34 2.15 18.56
CA ILE A 66 -19.37 2.49 19.57
C ILE A 66 -20.69 1.77 19.24
N VAL A 67 -21.11 1.77 17.98
CA VAL A 67 -22.32 1.04 17.54
C VAL A 67 -22.16 -0.46 17.78
N ALA A 68 -21.01 -1.04 17.46
CA ALA A 68 -20.71 -2.45 17.74
C ALA A 68 -20.76 -2.77 19.23
N ALA A 69 -20.22 -1.89 20.09
CA ALA A 69 -20.26 -2.05 21.53
C ALA A 69 -21.71 -2.02 22.06
N ILE A 70 -22.54 -1.11 21.54
CA ILE A 70 -23.97 -1.04 21.89
C ILE A 70 -24.68 -2.36 21.54
N VAL A 71 -24.47 -2.89 20.33
CA VAL A 71 -25.01 -4.19 19.92
C VAL A 71 -24.50 -5.31 20.84
N GLY A 72 -23.22 -5.28 21.21
CA GLY A 72 -22.62 -6.21 22.15
C GLY A 72 -23.29 -6.19 23.52
N PHE A 73 -23.57 -5.01 24.08
CA PHE A 73 -24.27 -4.90 25.36
C PHE A 73 -25.69 -5.47 25.30
N PHE A 74 -26.43 -5.23 24.22
CA PHE A 74 -27.74 -5.86 24.02
C PHE A 74 -27.67 -7.39 23.88
N ASN A 75 -26.51 -7.92 23.46
CA ASN A 75 -26.23 -9.35 23.33
C ASN A 75 -25.38 -9.92 24.49
N LYS A 76 -25.42 -9.25 25.65
CA LYS A 76 -24.80 -9.67 26.93
C LYS A 76 -23.29 -9.88 26.87
N VAL A 77 -22.61 -9.13 26.01
CA VAL A 77 -21.15 -9.13 25.93
C VAL A 77 -20.60 -8.14 26.95
N SER A 78 -19.67 -8.57 27.80
CA SER A 78 -19.08 -7.71 28.82
C SER A 78 -18.09 -6.70 28.22
N LEU A 79 -18.01 -5.50 28.80
CA LEU A 79 -17.01 -4.50 28.40
C LEU A 79 -15.57 -5.02 28.58
N GLY A 80 -15.35 -5.86 29.60
CA GLY A 80 -14.04 -6.48 29.85
C GLY A 80 -13.59 -7.37 28.69
N LEU A 81 -14.52 -8.14 28.10
CA LEU A 81 -14.23 -8.93 26.91
C LEU A 81 -13.92 -8.04 25.70
N MET A 82 -14.72 -6.99 25.46
CA MET A 82 -14.47 -6.04 24.37
C MET A 82 -13.08 -5.39 24.48
N LEU A 83 -12.70 -4.89 25.65
CA LEU A 83 -11.38 -4.28 25.88
C LEU A 83 -10.24 -5.29 25.69
N ARG A 84 -10.45 -6.55 26.08
CA ARG A 84 -9.44 -7.61 25.89
C ARG A 84 -9.21 -7.90 24.41
N GLU A 85 -10.26 -8.03 23.61
CA GLU A 85 -10.10 -8.28 22.17
C GLU A 85 -9.56 -7.04 21.42
N ILE A 86 -9.93 -5.82 21.83
CA ILE A 86 -9.27 -4.60 21.33
C ILE A 86 -7.76 -4.66 21.60
N TRP A 87 -7.35 -5.06 22.81
CA TRP A 87 -5.94 -5.18 23.17
C TRP A 87 -5.21 -6.23 22.33
N GLU A 88 -5.80 -7.43 22.15
CA GLU A 88 -5.17 -8.47 21.33
C GLU A 88 -5.04 -8.03 19.86
N ASN A 89 -6.02 -7.31 19.31
CA ASN A 89 -5.94 -6.76 17.95
C ASN A 89 -4.90 -5.63 17.83
N ILE A 90 -4.80 -4.72 18.80
CA ILE A 90 -3.73 -3.72 18.79
C ILE A 90 -2.35 -4.39 18.91
N ARG A 91 -2.25 -5.43 19.75
CA ARG A 91 -1.02 -6.19 19.93
C ARG A 91 -0.61 -6.92 18.66
N SER A 92 -1.55 -7.46 17.87
CA SER A 92 -1.25 -8.13 16.60
C SER A 92 -0.59 -7.19 15.59
N VAL A 93 -0.92 -5.89 15.62
CA VAL A 93 -0.37 -4.87 14.70
C VAL A 93 0.79 -4.05 15.28
N PHE A 94 1.30 -4.39 16.46
CA PHE A 94 2.39 -3.62 17.07
C PHE A 94 3.65 -3.57 16.19
N VAL A 95 4.07 -4.72 15.64
CA VAL A 95 5.24 -4.80 14.75
C VAL A 95 5.01 -4.03 13.45
N PRO A 96 3.88 -4.18 12.73
CA PRO A 96 3.46 -3.30 11.63
C PRO A 96 3.61 -1.80 11.90
N ILE A 97 3.14 -1.31 13.06
CA ILE A 97 3.24 0.12 13.42
C ILE A 97 4.71 0.54 13.60
N MET A 98 5.52 -0.30 14.25
CA MET A 98 6.96 -0.04 14.38
C MET A 98 7.68 -0.01 13.03
N ILE A 99 7.23 -0.84 12.07
CA ILE A 99 7.74 -0.79 10.70
C ILE A 99 7.37 0.55 10.06
N LEU A 100 6.13 1.02 10.15
CA LEU A 100 5.73 2.33 9.58
C LEU A 100 6.60 3.47 10.09
N PHE A 101 6.85 3.53 11.40
CA PHE A 101 7.78 4.51 11.96
C PHE A 101 9.18 4.42 11.35
N LEU A 102 9.73 3.21 11.22
CA LEU A 102 11.04 3.01 10.60
C LEU A 102 11.04 3.35 9.12
N VAL A 103 9.95 3.10 8.39
CA VAL A 103 9.83 3.46 6.96
C VAL A 103 9.79 4.97 6.79
N GLY A 104 9.04 5.70 7.63
CA GLY A 104 9.06 7.16 7.63
C GLY A 104 10.46 7.72 7.89
N ALA A 105 11.13 7.23 8.94
CA ALA A 105 12.51 7.60 9.23
C ALA A 105 13.49 7.23 8.10
N LEU A 106 13.28 6.06 7.47
CA LEU A 106 14.08 5.58 6.36
C LEU A 106 13.91 6.44 5.12
N ALA A 107 12.68 6.84 4.77
CA ALA A 107 12.40 7.72 3.64
C ALA A 107 13.15 9.05 3.78
N GLY A 108 13.04 9.71 4.94
CA GLY A 108 13.74 10.98 5.17
C GLY A 108 15.26 10.84 5.25
N THR A 109 15.78 9.81 5.92
CA THR A 109 17.24 9.57 5.97
C THR A 109 17.83 9.14 4.62
N TRP A 110 17.08 8.40 3.80
CA TRP A 110 17.48 8.02 2.45
C TRP A 110 17.46 9.21 1.48
N LEU A 111 16.54 10.14 1.69
CA LEU A 111 16.51 11.40 0.96
C LEU A 111 17.77 12.22 1.25
N ILE A 112 18.05 12.54 2.51
CA ILE A 112 19.22 13.38 2.86
C ILE A 112 20.57 12.69 2.62
N SER A 113 20.61 11.36 2.54
CA SER A 113 21.82 10.60 2.21
C SER A 113 22.08 10.45 0.71
N GLY A 114 21.14 10.87 -0.13
CA GLY A 114 21.23 10.72 -1.58
C GLY A 114 20.92 9.31 -2.07
N VAL A 115 20.46 8.40 -1.21
CA VAL A 115 20.10 7.02 -1.60
C VAL A 115 18.90 7.01 -2.54
N ILE A 116 17.80 7.70 -2.18
CA ILE A 116 16.64 7.84 -3.09
C ILE A 116 17.04 8.58 -4.38
N PRO A 117 17.70 9.75 -4.32
CA PRO A 117 18.20 10.44 -5.51
C PRO A 117 19.07 9.56 -6.41
N ALA A 118 19.97 8.74 -5.85
CA ALA A 118 20.80 7.81 -6.63
C ALA A 118 19.96 6.70 -7.28
N MET A 119 18.98 6.13 -6.58
CA MET A 119 18.06 5.14 -7.16
C MET A 119 17.29 5.74 -8.33
N VAL A 120 16.84 6.99 -8.23
CA VAL A 120 16.19 7.71 -9.33
C VAL A 120 17.17 7.97 -10.47
N TYR A 121 18.34 8.54 -10.18
CA TYR A 121 19.35 8.85 -11.18
C TYR A 121 19.75 7.65 -12.04
N TYR A 122 20.16 6.54 -11.42
CA TYR A 122 20.53 5.33 -12.16
C TYR A 122 19.32 4.56 -12.68
N GLY A 123 18.17 4.65 -12.00
CA GLY A 123 16.92 4.05 -12.46
C GLY A 123 16.46 4.63 -13.80
N LEU A 124 16.50 5.96 -13.95
CA LEU A 124 16.15 6.68 -15.19
C LEU A 124 17.10 6.37 -16.36
N GLN A 125 18.32 5.90 -16.08
CA GLN A 125 19.27 5.48 -17.14
C GLN A 125 18.98 4.06 -17.65
N VAL A 126 18.28 3.23 -16.87
CA VAL A 126 18.05 1.81 -17.17
C VAL A 126 16.60 1.52 -17.55
N LEU A 127 15.64 2.19 -16.91
CA LEU A 127 14.22 1.96 -17.07
C LEU A 127 13.61 3.04 -17.96
N SER A 128 13.18 2.66 -19.16
CA SER A 128 12.40 3.52 -20.03
C SER A 128 10.89 3.39 -19.73
N PRO A 129 10.07 4.42 -20.04
CA PRO A 129 8.63 4.38 -19.80
C PRO A 129 7.91 3.17 -20.41
N GLU A 130 8.40 2.64 -21.54
CA GLU A 130 7.75 1.53 -22.27
C GLU A 130 7.85 0.19 -21.53
N ILE A 131 8.83 0.02 -20.64
CA ILE A 131 9.04 -1.22 -19.88
C ILE A 131 8.84 -1.05 -18.37
N PHE A 132 8.63 0.19 -17.90
CA PHE A 132 8.71 0.53 -16.49
C PHE A 132 7.71 -0.23 -15.61
N LEU A 133 6.43 -0.26 -16.01
CA LEU A 133 5.38 -0.92 -15.22
C LEU A 133 5.56 -2.45 -15.13
N PRO A 134 5.75 -3.21 -16.23
CA PRO A 134 5.99 -4.65 -16.12
C PRO A 134 7.31 -4.98 -15.41
N ALA A 135 8.36 -4.16 -15.57
CA ALA A 135 9.60 -4.31 -14.80
C ALA A 135 9.35 -4.12 -13.29
N SER A 136 8.54 -3.13 -12.91
CA SER A 136 8.16 -2.87 -11.51
C SER A 136 7.46 -4.07 -10.87
N VAL A 137 6.53 -4.72 -11.59
CA VAL A 137 5.88 -5.96 -11.14
C VAL A 137 6.92 -7.06 -10.90
N ILE A 138 7.85 -7.27 -11.83
CA ILE A 138 8.86 -8.34 -11.73
C ILE A 138 9.82 -8.08 -10.58
N ILE A 139 10.33 -6.85 -10.46
CA ILE A 139 11.26 -6.46 -9.40
C ILE A 139 10.59 -6.67 -8.03
N ALA A 140 9.38 -6.15 -7.85
CA ALA A 140 8.63 -6.33 -6.61
C ALA A 140 8.33 -7.81 -6.33
N ALA A 141 7.97 -8.60 -7.34
CA ALA A 141 7.77 -10.04 -7.20
C ALA A 141 9.02 -10.77 -6.72
N VAL A 142 10.17 -10.55 -7.35
CA VAL A 142 11.42 -11.23 -7.00
C VAL A 142 11.84 -10.89 -5.57
N ILE A 143 11.81 -9.61 -5.22
CA ILE A 143 12.13 -9.16 -3.85
C ILE A 143 11.13 -9.77 -2.87
N SER A 144 9.83 -9.75 -3.15
CA SER A 144 8.82 -10.25 -2.22
C SER A 144 8.84 -11.78 -2.05
N ILE A 145 9.18 -12.55 -3.09
CA ILE A 145 9.46 -14.00 -2.95
C ILE A 145 10.58 -14.23 -1.95
N ALA A 146 11.64 -13.42 -2.05
CA ALA A 146 12.85 -13.59 -1.26
C ALA A 146 12.69 -13.07 0.17
N THR A 147 11.93 -12.00 0.38
CA THR A 147 11.63 -11.45 1.71
C THR A 147 10.47 -12.15 2.40
N GLY A 148 9.53 -12.73 1.64
CA GLY A 148 8.28 -13.28 2.16
C GLY A 148 7.35 -12.22 2.74
N SER A 149 7.43 -10.98 2.27
CA SER A 149 6.63 -9.88 2.81
C SER A 149 6.36 -8.81 1.76
N SER A 150 5.08 -8.65 1.41
CA SER A 150 4.61 -7.57 0.55
C SER A 150 4.86 -6.19 1.18
N TRP A 151 4.79 -6.10 2.51
CA TRP A 151 5.01 -4.87 3.26
C TRP A 151 6.46 -4.40 3.17
N THR A 152 7.40 -5.31 3.46
CA THR A 152 8.84 -5.02 3.39
C THR A 152 9.27 -4.67 1.97
N THR A 153 8.68 -5.32 0.97
CA THR A 153 8.96 -5.05 -0.45
C THR A 153 8.59 -3.63 -0.83
N SER A 154 7.37 -3.19 -0.51
CA SER A 154 6.93 -1.82 -0.80
C SER A 154 7.78 -0.77 -0.06
N ALA A 155 8.13 -1.03 1.19
CA ALA A 155 8.96 -0.16 2.03
C ALA A 155 10.42 -0.01 1.57
N THR A 156 10.91 -0.91 0.72
CA THR A 156 12.31 -0.90 0.27
C THR A 156 12.39 -0.50 -1.19
N VAL A 157 12.03 -1.39 -2.10
CA VAL A 157 12.11 -1.15 -3.54
C VAL A 157 10.89 -0.39 -4.07
N GLY A 158 9.73 -0.50 -3.40
CA GLY A 158 8.50 0.18 -3.82
C GLY A 158 8.61 1.70 -3.82
N ILE A 159 9.10 2.30 -2.73
CA ILE A 159 9.35 3.76 -2.63
C ILE A 159 10.26 4.23 -3.77
N ALA A 160 11.33 3.48 -4.06
CA ALA A 160 12.25 3.80 -5.14
C ALA A 160 11.56 3.78 -6.51
N LEU A 161 10.74 2.75 -6.77
CA LEU A 161 9.98 2.63 -8.02
C LEU A 161 8.94 3.75 -8.16
N VAL A 162 8.23 4.12 -7.10
CA VAL A 162 7.34 5.30 -7.13
C VAL A 162 8.13 6.56 -7.50
N GLY A 163 9.28 6.80 -6.87
CA GLY A 163 10.13 7.95 -7.20
C GLY A 163 10.62 7.96 -8.65
N ILE A 164 11.08 6.82 -9.18
CA ILE A 164 11.53 6.71 -10.58
C ILE A 164 10.35 6.93 -11.54
N GLY A 165 9.22 6.26 -11.32
CA GLY A 165 8.08 6.34 -12.23
C GLY A 165 7.43 7.72 -12.24
N THR A 166 7.33 8.39 -11.09
CA THR A 166 6.85 9.78 -11.00
C THR A 166 7.80 10.72 -11.74
N ALA A 167 9.12 10.51 -11.64
CA ALA A 167 10.10 11.27 -12.42
C ALA A 167 9.98 11.01 -13.94
N LEU A 168 9.57 9.80 -14.35
CA LEU A 168 9.21 9.47 -15.75
C LEU A 168 7.84 10.04 -16.17
N GLY A 169 7.12 10.71 -15.28
CA GLY A 169 5.78 11.26 -15.54
C GLY A 169 4.68 10.19 -15.62
N ILE A 170 4.89 9.02 -15.03
CA ILE A 170 3.89 7.95 -14.97
C ILE A 170 2.97 8.21 -13.77
N ASN A 171 1.67 7.99 -13.94
CA ASN A 171 0.68 8.17 -12.87
C ASN A 171 1.05 7.35 -11.61
N PRO A 172 1.12 7.96 -10.41
CA PRO A 172 1.48 7.28 -9.17
C PRO A 172 0.62 6.05 -8.84
N GLY A 173 -0.69 6.09 -9.14
CA GLY A 173 -1.61 4.97 -9.00
C GLY A 173 -1.21 3.75 -9.84
N MET A 174 -0.76 3.96 -11.09
CA MET A 174 -0.28 2.88 -11.96
C MET A 174 0.99 2.23 -11.40
N ILE A 175 1.93 3.05 -10.92
CA ILE A 175 3.21 2.58 -10.38
C ILE A 175 2.96 1.79 -9.10
N ALA A 176 2.19 2.36 -8.16
CA ALA A 176 1.82 1.70 -6.92
C ALA A 176 1.07 0.38 -7.19
N GLY A 177 0.13 0.36 -8.14
CA GLY A 177 -0.57 -0.85 -8.54
C GLY A 177 0.35 -1.95 -9.08
N ALA A 178 1.39 -1.57 -9.85
CA ALA A 178 2.39 -2.50 -10.37
C ALA A 178 3.26 -3.08 -9.24
N VAL A 179 3.76 -2.21 -8.36
CA VAL A 179 4.56 -2.60 -7.18
C VAL A 179 3.75 -3.52 -6.27
N ILE A 180 2.52 -3.14 -5.91
CA ILE A 180 1.62 -3.92 -5.06
C ILE A 180 1.32 -5.29 -5.70
N SER A 181 1.03 -5.32 -7.00
CA SER A 181 0.75 -6.57 -7.71
C SER A 181 1.92 -7.56 -7.63
N GLY A 182 3.14 -7.08 -7.88
CA GLY A 182 4.35 -7.90 -7.74
C GLY A 182 4.61 -8.30 -6.30
N ALA A 183 4.52 -7.35 -5.37
CA ALA A 183 4.76 -7.57 -3.95
C ALA A 183 3.83 -8.64 -3.37
N TYR A 184 2.53 -8.57 -3.66
CA TYR A 184 1.55 -9.57 -3.18
C TYR A 184 1.68 -10.91 -3.89
N PHE A 185 2.05 -10.94 -5.18
CA PHE A 185 2.38 -12.18 -5.85
C PHE A 185 3.55 -12.90 -5.17
N GLY A 186 4.62 -12.16 -4.88
CA GLY A 186 5.80 -12.77 -4.29
C GLY A 186 5.61 -13.21 -2.84
N ASP A 187 4.88 -12.42 -2.04
CA ASP A 187 4.51 -12.73 -0.65
C ASP A 187 3.77 -14.07 -0.59
N LYS A 188 2.72 -14.17 -1.42
CA LYS A 188 1.85 -15.34 -1.58
C LYS A 188 2.58 -16.60 -2.06
N MET A 189 3.67 -16.44 -2.83
CA MET A 189 4.47 -17.58 -3.34
C MET A 189 5.68 -17.92 -2.44
N SER A 190 5.93 -17.14 -1.38
CA SER A 190 7.10 -17.31 -0.53
C SER A 190 6.86 -18.31 0.60
N PRO A 191 7.73 -19.32 0.80
CA PRO A 191 7.65 -20.18 1.98
C PRO A 191 8.01 -19.46 3.30
N LEU A 192 8.55 -18.23 3.20
CA LEU A 192 8.90 -17.40 4.37
C LEU A 192 7.74 -16.53 4.85
N SER A 193 6.68 -16.40 4.05
CA SER A 193 5.54 -15.54 4.34
C SER A 193 4.64 -16.08 5.45
N ASP A 194 4.21 -15.21 6.36
CA ASP A 194 3.34 -15.58 7.48
C ASP A 194 1.96 -16.04 7.01
N THR A 195 1.36 -15.36 6.04
CA THR A 195 0.05 -15.73 5.48
C THR A 195 0.13 -17.04 4.70
N THR A 196 1.18 -17.19 3.88
CA THR A 196 1.44 -18.42 3.11
C THR A 196 1.65 -19.63 4.03
N ASN A 197 2.17 -19.42 5.24
CA ASN A 197 2.27 -20.45 6.28
C ASN A 197 0.96 -20.66 7.06
N LEU A 198 0.11 -19.64 7.19
CA LEU A 198 -1.12 -19.66 7.96
C LEU A 198 -2.28 -20.33 7.21
N ALA A 199 -2.50 -19.97 5.94
CA ALA A 199 -3.56 -20.53 5.11
C ALA A 199 -3.57 -22.08 5.07
N PRO A 200 -2.44 -22.77 4.81
CA PRO A 200 -2.41 -24.23 4.83
C PRO A 200 -2.58 -24.80 6.23
N ALA A 201 -2.10 -24.12 7.28
CA ALA A 201 -2.30 -24.54 8.67
C ALA A 201 -3.79 -24.51 9.07
N MET A 202 -4.55 -23.52 8.61
CA MET A 202 -5.99 -23.43 8.86
C MET A 202 -6.75 -24.52 8.09
N ALA A 203 -6.43 -24.70 6.81
CA ALA A 203 -7.10 -25.70 5.97
C ALA A 203 -6.71 -27.14 6.32
N GLY A 204 -5.52 -27.38 6.85
CA GLY A 204 -4.98 -28.70 7.20
C GLY A 204 -4.19 -29.38 6.09
N THR A 205 -3.31 -28.65 5.39
CA THR A 205 -2.34 -29.19 4.42
C THR A 205 -0.92 -28.72 4.75
N ASP A 206 0.10 -29.28 4.10
CA ASP A 206 1.49 -28.84 4.26
C ASP A 206 1.84 -27.66 3.33
N LEU A 207 2.82 -26.86 3.74
CA LEU A 207 3.24 -25.63 3.07
C LEU A 207 3.64 -25.85 1.60
N PHE A 208 4.47 -26.85 1.32
CA PHE A 208 5.00 -27.05 -0.03
C PHE A 208 3.95 -27.58 -0.99
N THR A 209 3.07 -28.47 -0.53
CA THR A 209 1.90 -28.91 -1.28
C THR A 209 0.97 -27.73 -1.58
N HIS A 210 0.76 -26.86 -0.60
CA HIS A 210 -0.02 -25.63 -0.76
C HIS A 210 0.57 -24.70 -1.83
N ILE A 211 1.84 -24.31 -1.73
CA ILE A 211 2.50 -23.42 -2.72
C ILE A 211 2.41 -24.02 -4.13
N LYS A 212 2.71 -25.31 -4.28
CA LYS A 212 2.62 -26.00 -5.58
C LYS A 212 1.21 -25.94 -6.16
N TYR A 213 0.19 -26.09 -5.33
CA TYR A 213 -1.19 -26.09 -5.76
C TYR A 213 -1.75 -24.68 -6.01
N MET A 214 -1.26 -23.71 -5.27
CA MET A 214 -1.59 -22.30 -5.43
C MET A 214 -1.05 -21.71 -6.74
N ALA A 215 0.07 -22.25 -7.24
CA ALA A 215 0.63 -21.87 -8.54
C ALA A 215 -0.38 -21.99 -9.70
N TYR A 216 -1.37 -22.89 -9.61
CA TYR A 216 -2.39 -23.08 -10.64
C TYR A 216 -3.24 -21.84 -10.91
N THR A 217 -3.57 -21.05 -9.89
CA THR A 217 -4.33 -19.80 -10.04
C THR A 217 -3.39 -18.59 -10.07
N THR A 218 -2.31 -18.65 -9.29
CA THR A 218 -1.39 -17.53 -9.10
C THR A 218 -0.53 -17.22 -10.33
N VAL A 219 0.00 -18.24 -11.01
CA VAL A 219 0.84 -18.03 -12.21
C VAL A 219 0.03 -17.48 -13.39
N PRO A 220 -1.16 -18.01 -13.72
CA PRO A 220 -2.00 -17.38 -14.74
C PRO A 220 -2.38 -15.93 -14.40
N THR A 221 -2.69 -15.65 -13.14
CA THR A 221 -3.08 -14.29 -12.70
C THR A 221 -1.94 -13.30 -12.94
N ILE A 222 -0.71 -13.61 -12.52
CA ILE A 222 0.42 -12.69 -12.71
C ILE A 222 0.81 -12.53 -14.18
N ILE A 223 0.64 -13.57 -15.01
CA ILE A 223 0.86 -13.47 -16.45
C ILE A 223 -0.11 -12.46 -17.07
N VAL A 224 -1.40 -12.53 -16.72
CA VAL A 224 -2.40 -11.55 -17.18
C VAL A 224 -2.04 -10.15 -16.68
N THR A 225 -1.65 -10.01 -15.41
CA THR A 225 -1.19 -8.73 -14.85
C THR A 225 -0.02 -8.14 -15.63
N LEU A 226 1.01 -8.95 -15.95
CA LEU A 226 2.18 -8.50 -16.71
C LEU A 226 1.81 -8.08 -18.13
N ILE A 227 0.90 -8.81 -18.79
CA ILE A 227 0.42 -8.45 -20.13
C ILE A 227 -0.31 -7.11 -20.09
N VAL A 228 -1.22 -6.92 -19.13
CA VAL A 228 -1.96 -5.66 -19.00
C VAL A 228 -1.01 -4.49 -18.71
N PHE A 229 -0.06 -4.66 -17.79
CA PHE A 229 0.92 -3.61 -17.51
C PHE A 229 1.84 -3.34 -18.70
N ALA A 230 2.24 -4.34 -19.48
CA ALA A 230 3.01 -4.13 -20.70
C ALA A 230 2.23 -3.32 -21.75
N ILE A 231 0.93 -3.59 -21.90
CA ILE A 231 0.05 -2.80 -22.79
C ILE A 231 -0.08 -1.37 -22.30
N ILE A 232 -0.35 -1.18 -21.00
CA ILE A 232 -0.45 0.16 -20.39
C ILE A 232 0.86 0.91 -20.60
N SER A 233 2.01 0.32 -20.24
CA SER A 233 3.34 0.95 -20.36
C SER A 233 3.67 1.34 -21.81
N ALA A 234 3.32 0.50 -22.79
CA ALA A 234 3.53 0.78 -24.21
C ALA A 234 2.60 1.88 -24.77
N SER A 235 1.52 2.23 -24.06
CA SER A 235 0.57 3.28 -24.42
C SER A 235 0.79 4.61 -23.69
N ILE A 236 1.81 4.70 -22.85
CA ILE A 236 2.15 5.95 -22.16
C ILE A 236 2.77 6.90 -23.19
N ASP A 237 2.07 7.99 -23.49
CA ASP A 237 2.61 9.05 -24.34
C ASP A 237 3.75 9.78 -23.62
N THR A 238 4.98 9.59 -24.10
CA THR A 238 6.18 10.26 -23.59
C THR A 238 6.37 11.66 -24.20
N THR A 239 5.33 12.27 -24.75
CA THR A 239 5.42 13.47 -25.61
C THR A 239 5.65 14.80 -24.88
N GLY A 240 5.88 14.79 -23.57
CA GLY A 240 6.26 16.00 -22.84
C GLY A 240 7.65 15.87 -22.24
N ASN A 241 8.49 16.88 -22.46
CA ASN A 241 9.82 17.01 -21.90
C ASN A 241 9.76 17.09 -20.37
N ALA A 242 9.68 15.94 -19.70
CA ALA A 242 10.69 15.67 -18.68
C ALA A 242 11.91 15.20 -19.47
N ASP A 243 12.69 16.14 -20.01
CA ASP A 243 13.97 15.77 -20.60
C ASP A 243 14.75 15.13 -19.45
N ILE A 244 14.89 13.80 -19.51
CA ILE A 244 15.54 13.01 -18.48
C ILE A 244 16.92 13.62 -18.18
N SER A 245 17.56 14.21 -19.19
CA SER A 245 18.80 14.97 -19.06
C SER A 245 18.69 16.10 -18.04
N GLN A 246 17.60 16.88 -18.05
CA GLN A 246 17.36 17.96 -17.09
C GLN A 246 17.14 17.44 -15.68
N ILE A 247 16.38 16.34 -15.52
CA ILE A 247 16.19 15.69 -14.22
C ILE A 247 17.53 15.21 -13.66
N LEU A 248 18.31 14.50 -14.48
CA LEU A 248 19.63 13.99 -14.11
C LEU A 248 20.59 15.12 -13.75
N GLU A 249 20.59 16.22 -14.51
CA GLU A 249 21.41 17.41 -14.24
C GLU A 249 21.04 18.07 -12.91
N THR A 250 19.73 18.23 -12.62
CA THR A 250 19.29 18.80 -11.33
C THR A 250 19.64 17.90 -10.15
N ILE A 251 19.52 16.57 -10.31
CA ILE A 251 19.97 15.62 -9.28
C ILE A 251 21.48 15.74 -9.05
N ASP A 252 22.28 15.77 -10.13
CA ASP A 252 23.75 15.84 -10.05
C ASP A 252 24.25 17.17 -9.47
N ALA A 253 23.53 18.26 -9.74
CA ALA A 253 23.82 19.57 -9.14
C ALA A 253 23.49 19.63 -7.64
N THR A 254 22.52 18.84 -7.17
CA THR A 254 22.03 18.87 -5.79
C THR A 254 22.72 17.85 -4.89
N PHE A 255 23.03 16.66 -5.42
CA PHE A 255 23.56 15.52 -4.67
C PHE A 255 24.89 15.04 -5.23
N ASN A 256 25.76 14.58 -4.35
CA ASN A 256 26.93 13.80 -4.75
C ASN A 256 26.52 12.37 -5.10
N ILE A 257 26.24 12.09 -6.37
CA ILE A 257 25.78 10.77 -6.82
C ILE A 257 26.95 9.81 -7.02
N THR A 258 26.92 8.67 -6.32
CA THR A 258 27.94 7.61 -6.44
C THR A 258 27.32 6.21 -6.28
N PRO A 259 27.81 5.18 -6.98
CA PRO A 259 27.30 3.81 -6.82
C PRO A 259 27.41 3.26 -5.40
N TRP A 260 28.32 3.80 -4.58
CA TRP A 260 28.46 3.40 -3.18
C TRP A 260 27.17 3.63 -2.38
N LEU A 261 26.33 4.61 -2.75
CA LEU A 261 25.06 4.88 -2.08
C LEU A 261 24.12 3.66 -2.08
N PHE A 262 24.24 2.75 -3.06
CA PHE A 262 23.48 1.49 -3.08
C PHE A 262 23.92 0.47 -2.02
N ALA A 263 25.05 0.66 -1.36
CA ALA A 263 25.46 -0.21 -0.26
C ALA A 263 24.43 -0.22 0.88
N VAL A 264 23.72 0.90 1.10
CA VAL A 264 22.66 1.01 2.11
C VAL A 264 21.46 0.09 1.77
N PRO A 265 20.76 0.25 0.61
CA PRO A 265 19.64 -0.63 0.26
C PRO A 265 20.08 -2.09 0.09
N VAL A 266 21.28 -2.36 -0.45
CA VAL A 266 21.82 -3.72 -0.57
C VAL A 266 22.03 -4.35 0.81
N ALA A 267 22.50 -3.60 1.81
CA ALA A 267 22.63 -4.10 3.17
C ALA A 267 21.26 -4.40 3.80
N VAL A 268 20.27 -3.52 3.62
CA VAL A 268 18.90 -3.74 4.11
C VAL A 268 18.29 -5.00 3.49
N VAL A 269 18.31 -5.11 2.16
CA VAL A 269 17.81 -6.29 1.44
C VAL A 269 18.59 -7.54 1.85
N GLY A 270 19.92 -7.47 1.91
CA GLY A 270 20.79 -8.56 2.35
C GLY A 270 20.44 -9.07 3.75
N LEU A 271 20.20 -8.17 4.71
CA LEU A 271 19.76 -8.52 6.05
C LEU A 271 18.40 -9.24 6.05
N ILE A 272 17.47 -8.80 5.22
CA ILE A 272 16.16 -9.45 5.08
C ILE A 272 16.31 -10.84 4.47
N LEU A 273 17.14 -10.99 3.43
CA LEU A 273 17.44 -12.29 2.81
C LEU A 273 18.13 -13.26 3.77
N LEU A 274 18.90 -12.73 4.73
CA LEU A 274 19.50 -13.50 5.83
C LEU A 274 18.50 -13.80 6.97
N LYS A 275 17.19 -13.60 6.75
CA LYS A 275 16.10 -13.86 7.71
C LYS A 275 16.22 -13.10 9.03
N THR A 276 16.82 -11.92 9.01
CA THR A 276 16.79 -11.04 10.18
C THR A 276 15.39 -10.44 10.37
N LYS A 277 15.06 -10.02 11.59
CA LYS A 277 13.76 -9.40 11.88
C LYS A 277 13.65 -8.08 11.08
N PRO A 278 12.51 -7.79 10.40
CA PRO A 278 12.35 -6.59 9.58
C PRO A 278 12.69 -5.29 10.29
N LEU A 279 12.32 -5.15 11.58
CA LEU A 279 12.65 -3.98 12.39
C LEU A 279 14.17 -3.74 12.51
N VAL A 280 14.96 -4.81 12.62
CA VAL A 280 16.43 -4.72 12.70
C VAL A 280 17.01 -4.30 11.36
N ALA A 281 16.52 -4.88 10.26
CA ALA A 281 17.00 -4.55 8.91
C ALA A 281 16.71 -3.09 8.55
N LEU A 282 15.47 -2.63 8.76
CA LEU A 282 15.07 -1.25 8.48
C LEU A 282 15.78 -0.24 9.39
N GLY A 283 15.87 -0.54 10.70
CA GLY A 283 16.62 0.30 11.64
C GLY A 283 18.11 0.40 11.29
N THR A 284 18.72 -0.69 10.82
CA THR A 284 20.09 -0.66 10.28
C THR A 284 20.17 0.23 9.05
N GLY A 285 19.17 0.18 8.16
CA GLY A 285 19.07 1.05 6.99
C GLY A 285 19.06 2.53 7.34
N VAL A 286 18.29 2.93 8.37
CA VAL A 286 18.25 4.31 8.88
C VAL A 286 19.63 4.74 9.37
N ILE A 287 20.29 3.92 10.20
CA ILE A 287 21.62 4.23 10.75
C ILE A 287 22.68 4.36 9.65
N LEU A 288 22.70 3.41 8.70
CA LEU A 288 23.63 3.46 7.57
C LEU A 288 23.38 4.68 6.68
N ALA A 289 22.12 5.04 6.42
CA ALA A 289 21.77 6.23 5.66
C ALA A 289 22.28 7.51 6.36
N ILE A 290 22.14 7.63 7.69
CA ILE A 290 22.68 8.78 8.45
C ILE A 290 24.21 8.88 8.28
N ILE A 291 24.92 7.75 8.38
CA ILE A 291 26.38 7.72 8.16
C ILE A 291 26.69 8.21 6.74
N PHE A 292 25.94 7.74 5.75
CA PHE A 292 26.14 8.10 4.35
C PHE A 292 25.80 9.56 4.08
N ALA A 293 24.79 10.14 4.73
CA ALA A 293 24.50 11.57 4.63
C ALA A 293 25.69 12.42 5.11
N VAL A 294 26.31 12.03 6.22
CA VAL A 294 27.48 12.75 6.76
C VAL A 294 28.71 12.59 5.86
N VAL A 295 28.93 11.40 5.31
CA VAL A 295 30.13 11.08 4.50
C VAL A 295 30.01 11.63 3.08
N PHE A 296 28.88 11.43 2.42
CA PHE A 296 28.70 11.72 1.00
C PHE A 296 27.94 13.02 0.72
N GLN A 297 27.09 13.51 1.64
CA GLN A 297 26.20 14.66 1.41
C GLN A 297 26.38 15.83 2.41
N PRO A 298 27.61 16.31 2.69
CA PRO A 298 27.82 17.39 3.67
C PRO A 298 27.10 18.70 3.28
N ASN A 299 27.03 19.03 1.99
CA ASN A 299 26.39 20.25 1.49
C ASN A 299 24.86 20.21 1.65
N VAL A 300 24.22 19.08 1.34
CA VAL A 300 22.77 18.88 1.52
C VAL A 300 22.41 19.08 2.99
N LEU A 301 23.19 18.51 3.92
CA LEU A 301 22.93 18.64 5.35
C LEU A 301 22.98 20.10 5.85
N GLU A 302 23.82 20.94 5.27
CA GLU A 302 23.94 22.36 5.62
C GLU A 302 22.81 23.19 5.00
N ASN A 303 22.45 22.91 3.74
CA ASN A 303 21.50 23.71 2.98
C ASN A 303 20.04 23.59 3.45
N VAL A 304 19.65 22.50 4.12
CA VAL A 304 18.24 22.30 4.54
C VAL A 304 17.87 23.12 5.77
N THR A 305 18.66 23.09 6.84
CA THR A 305 18.32 23.77 8.11
C THR A 305 19.43 24.66 8.68
N GLY A 306 20.57 24.80 7.98
CA GLY A 306 21.76 25.47 8.49
C GLY A 306 22.52 24.70 9.58
N SER A 307 22.05 23.50 9.96
CA SER A 307 22.69 22.65 10.97
C SER A 307 22.59 21.18 10.61
N LYS A 308 23.73 20.50 10.46
CA LYS A 308 23.80 19.06 10.10
C LYS A 308 22.98 18.19 11.04
N THR A 309 23.13 18.40 12.36
CA THR A 309 22.40 17.63 13.37
C THR A 309 20.91 17.88 13.30
N LYS A 310 20.48 19.14 13.09
CA LYS A 310 19.07 19.47 12.98
C LYS A 310 18.45 18.86 11.72
N THR A 311 19.14 18.91 10.59
CA THR A 311 18.70 18.25 9.35
C THR A 311 18.55 16.75 9.53
N ILE A 312 19.51 16.07 10.19
CA ILE A 312 19.41 14.63 10.47
C ILE A 312 18.21 14.32 11.38
N VAL A 313 18.04 15.05 12.47
CA VAL A 313 16.91 14.84 13.40
C VAL A 313 15.57 15.09 12.70
N ASN A 314 15.46 16.18 11.94
CA ASN A 314 14.26 16.48 11.17
C ASN A 314 13.96 15.37 10.16
N SER A 315 14.96 14.87 9.42
CA SER A 315 14.76 13.77 8.45
C SER A 315 14.21 12.48 9.06
N ILE A 316 14.41 12.26 10.35
CA ILE A 316 13.87 11.09 11.05
C ILE A 316 12.44 11.34 11.50
N PHE A 317 12.18 12.50 12.12
CA PHE A 317 10.94 12.72 12.85
C PHE A 317 9.89 13.55 12.11
N THR A 318 10.31 14.48 11.26
CA THR A 318 9.44 15.54 10.69
C THR A 318 9.63 15.69 9.19
N ASP A 319 8.84 16.58 8.60
CA ASP A 319 8.99 16.96 7.21
C ASP A 319 10.39 17.52 6.92
N THR A 320 10.96 17.06 5.82
CA THR A 320 12.27 17.45 5.32
C THR A 320 12.18 17.63 3.82
N ASN A 321 12.38 18.86 3.36
CA ASN A 321 12.40 19.22 1.95
C ASN A 321 13.80 19.72 1.59
N ILE A 322 14.40 19.13 0.56
CA ILE A 322 15.71 19.57 0.07
C ILE A 322 15.48 20.72 -0.91
N PRO A 323 15.99 21.93 -0.62
CA PRO A 323 15.80 23.07 -1.49
C PRO A 323 16.53 22.85 -2.82
N ILE A 324 15.85 23.13 -3.92
CA ILE A 324 16.41 23.15 -5.28
C ILE A 324 16.48 24.62 -5.69
N ASP A 325 17.62 25.07 -6.22
CA ASP A 325 17.77 26.44 -6.70
C ASP A 325 16.96 26.67 -7.98
N ASP A 326 15.90 27.46 -7.89
CA ASP A 326 15.06 27.89 -9.00
C ASP A 326 15.25 29.38 -9.36
N SER A 327 16.13 30.10 -8.64
CA SER A 327 16.24 31.56 -8.71
C SER A 327 16.63 32.07 -10.09
N THR A 328 17.53 31.37 -10.78
CA THR A 328 17.99 31.72 -12.12
C THR A 328 16.86 31.64 -13.14
N TYR A 329 16.01 30.61 -13.06
CA TYR A 329 14.89 30.41 -13.99
C TYR A 329 13.74 31.38 -13.69
N MET A 330 13.48 31.66 -12.41
CA MET A 330 12.52 32.67 -12.00
C MET A 330 12.92 34.08 -12.47
N ALA A 331 14.22 34.40 -12.45
CA ALA A 331 14.73 35.69 -12.92
C ALA A 331 14.49 35.94 -14.43
N ASN A 332 14.30 34.89 -15.23
CA ASN A 332 14.00 34.99 -16.66
C ASN A 332 12.51 35.27 -16.94
N LEU A 333 11.64 35.13 -15.94
CA LEU A 333 10.20 35.39 -16.05
C LEU A 333 9.85 36.76 -15.45
N ASN A 334 9.01 37.52 -16.16
CA ASN A 334 8.50 38.80 -15.68
C ASN A 334 7.08 38.66 -15.12
N THR A 335 6.52 39.75 -14.59
CA THR A 335 5.18 39.75 -13.98
C THR A 335 4.05 39.39 -14.96
N GLN A 336 4.20 39.68 -16.26
CA GLN A 336 3.22 39.31 -17.28
C GLN A 336 3.28 37.79 -17.55
N ASP A 337 4.47 37.22 -17.59
CA ASP A 337 4.69 35.78 -17.77
C ASP A 337 4.07 34.98 -16.62
N VAL A 338 4.34 35.39 -15.37
CA VAL A 338 3.79 34.74 -14.17
C VAL A 338 2.25 34.79 -14.17
N LYS A 339 1.65 35.90 -14.61
CA LYS A 339 0.19 35.99 -14.75
C LYS A 339 -0.35 35.07 -15.84
N ALA A 340 0.34 34.95 -16.98
CA ALA A 340 -0.06 34.05 -18.05
C ALA A 340 -0.03 32.58 -17.60
N ILE A 341 0.99 32.21 -16.82
CA ILE A 341 1.13 30.88 -16.22
C ILE A 341 0.02 30.63 -15.19
N ASN A 342 -0.22 31.55 -14.24
CA ASN A 342 -1.27 31.42 -13.22
C ASN A 342 -2.70 31.37 -13.80
N ASN A 343 -2.93 31.99 -14.96
CA ASN A 343 -4.23 31.96 -15.61
C ASN A 343 -4.50 30.64 -16.36
N ASN A 344 -3.52 29.75 -16.46
CA ASN A 344 -3.69 28.42 -17.03
C ASN A 344 -3.97 27.44 -15.89
N GLU A 345 -5.16 26.84 -15.87
CA GLU A 345 -5.58 25.90 -14.82
C GLU A 345 -4.59 24.74 -14.62
N ASN A 346 -3.89 24.31 -15.68
CA ASN A 346 -2.91 23.22 -15.60
C ASN A 346 -1.53 23.66 -15.08
N LEU A 347 -1.30 24.97 -14.91
CA LEU A 347 -0.03 25.56 -14.48
C LEU A 347 -0.15 26.51 -13.28
N GLU A 348 -1.37 26.89 -12.89
CA GLU A 348 -1.66 27.56 -11.62
C GLU A 348 -1.00 26.86 -10.41
N PRO A 349 -0.93 25.51 -10.38
CA PRO A 349 -0.21 24.79 -9.32
C PRO A 349 1.31 25.01 -9.30
N LEU A 350 1.93 25.62 -10.32
CA LEU A 350 3.39 25.71 -10.40
C LEU A 350 4.00 26.57 -9.28
N PHE A 351 3.24 27.59 -8.87
CA PHE A 351 3.65 28.54 -7.84
C PHE A 351 2.88 28.38 -6.54
N THR A 352 2.05 27.35 -6.45
CA THR A 352 1.33 26.94 -5.24
C THR A 352 1.77 25.53 -4.88
N ASP A 353 1.63 25.05 -3.64
CA ASP A 353 2.17 23.74 -3.24
C ASP A 353 1.37 22.53 -3.80
N GLY A 354 0.71 22.68 -4.96
CA GLY A 354 -0.26 21.73 -5.54
C GLY A 354 0.35 20.70 -6.50
N GLY A 355 1.53 20.97 -7.07
CA GLY A 355 2.21 20.06 -7.99
C GLY A 355 1.55 19.95 -9.38
N ILE A 356 2.35 19.76 -10.42
CA ILE A 356 1.87 19.74 -11.80
C ILE A 356 1.76 18.30 -12.34
N GLU A 357 0.53 17.86 -12.59
CA GLU A 357 0.25 16.51 -13.12
C GLU A 357 0.43 16.41 -14.65
N LYS A 358 0.15 17.48 -15.38
CA LYS A 358 0.19 17.48 -16.85
C LYS A 358 1.63 17.64 -17.37
N ASN A 359 2.04 16.78 -18.30
CA ASN A 359 3.24 16.98 -19.09
C ASN A 359 2.99 17.98 -20.23
N PHE A 360 3.93 18.90 -20.44
CA PHE A 360 3.87 19.89 -21.51
C PHE A 360 4.98 19.68 -22.53
N SER A 361 4.63 19.82 -23.80
CA SER A 361 5.60 19.98 -24.87
C SER A 361 6.14 21.42 -24.90
N ASN A 362 7.33 21.61 -25.48
CA ASN A 362 7.89 22.96 -25.65
C ASN A 362 6.96 23.86 -26.48
N GLU A 363 6.21 23.30 -27.42
CA GLU A 363 5.23 24.02 -28.25
C GLU A 363 4.04 24.51 -27.42
N GLU A 364 3.50 23.65 -26.55
CA GLU A 364 2.43 24.05 -25.61
C GLU A 364 2.92 25.13 -24.65
N LEU A 365 4.17 25.04 -24.18
CA LEU A 365 4.76 26.03 -23.29
C LEU A 365 5.02 27.37 -24.00
N GLN A 366 5.43 27.35 -25.26
CA GLN A 366 5.56 28.57 -26.07
C GLN A 366 4.22 29.30 -26.21
N HIS A 367 3.14 28.56 -26.45
CA HIS A 367 1.79 29.12 -26.64
C HIS A 367 1.27 29.90 -25.42
N ILE A 368 1.83 29.67 -24.23
CA ILE A 368 1.51 30.45 -23.02
C ILE A 368 1.98 31.91 -23.17
N PHE A 369 3.09 32.11 -23.87
CA PHE A 369 3.76 33.39 -24.02
C PHE A 369 3.40 34.13 -25.33
N ASP A 370 2.65 33.51 -26.24
CA ASP A 370 2.32 34.06 -27.56
C ASP A 370 1.63 35.44 -27.51
N ASN A 371 0.89 35.73 -26.44
CA ASN A 371 0.19 37.01 -26.27
C ASN A 371 1.13 38.20 -25.96
N ALA A 372 2.43 37.97 -25.77
CA ALA A 372 3.36 38.97 -25.25
C ALA A 372 4.31 39.62 -26.29
N ASN A 373 4.18 39.32 -27.58
CA ASN A 373 5.03 39.88 -28.66
C ASN A 373 6.55 39.80 -28.38
N TYR A 374 7.03 38.66 -27.85
CA TYR A 374 8.46 38.44 -27.64
C TYR A 374 9.19 38.11 -28.94
N ASP A 375 10.47 38.49 -29.03
CA ASP A 375 11.34 37.95 -30.06
C ASP A 375 11.66 36.48 -29.80
N LYS A 376 12.09 35.76 -30.84
CA LYS A 376 12.30 34.30 -30.76
C LYS A 376 13.29 33.88 -29.67
N ASN A 377 14.39 34.61 -29.47
CA ASN A 377 15.39 34.23 -28.48
C ASN A 377 14.84 34.42 -27.05
N THR A 378 14.12 35.50 -26.81
CA THR A 378 13.46 35.75 -25.53
C THR A 378 12.36 34.72 -25.26
N LEU A 379 11.59 34.35 -26.28
CA LEU A 379 10.56 33.30 -26.18
C LEU A 379 11.19 31.94 -25.84
N ASP A 380 12.23 31.54 -26.57
CA ASP A 380 12.94 30.27 -26.34
C ASP A 380 13.52 30.20 -24.90
N LEU A 381 14.15 31.29 -24.41
CA LEU A 381 14.67 31.37 -23.05
C LEU A 381 13.58 31.26 -21.97
N LYS A 382 12.41 31.87 -22.19
CA LYS A 382 11.27 31.81 -21.25
C LYS A 382 10.64 30.42 -21.23
N THR A 383 10.48 29.80 -22.40
CA THR A 383 10.01 28.42 -22.53
C THR A 383 10.96 27.44 -21.83
N GLU A 384 12.27 27.58 -22.03
CA GLU A 384 13.27 26.76 -21.34
C GLU A 384 13.20 26.96 -19.82
N SER A 385 13.08 28.21 -19.35
CA SER A 385 12.97 28.52 -17.93
C SER A 385 11.71 27.93 -17.31
N LEU A 386 10.56 28.01 -18.00
CA LEU A 386 9.32 27.39 -17.56
C LEU A 386 9.41 25.86 -17.54
N SER A 387 10.02 25.26 -18.56
CA SER A 387 10.29 23.81 -18.61
C SER A 387 11.18 23.35 -17.44
N ARG A 388 12.19 24.13 -17.08
CA ARG A 388 13.05 23.87 -15.91
C ARG A 388 12.27 23.99 -14.60
N LEU A 389 11.42 25.01 -14.45
CA LEU A 389 10.58 25.16 -13.26
C LEU A 389 9.60 23.99 -13.08
N LEU A 390 9.02 23.50 -14.18
CA LEU A 390 8.18 22.29 -14.16
C LEU A 390 8.95 21.04 -13.75
N THR A 391 10.20 20.92 -14.20
CA THR A 391 11.10 19.83 -13.77
C THR A 391 11.44 19.93 -12.28
N ILE A 392 11.71 21.14 -11.80
CA ILE A 392 11.98 21.40 -10.38
C ILE A 392 10.76 21.09 -9.52
N ASP A 393 9.55 21.45 -9.96
CA ASP A 393 8.31 21.12 -9.25
C ASP A 393 8.13 19.61 -9.06
N LYS A 394 8.32 18.82 -10.13
CA LYS A 394 8.31 17.35 -10.04
C LYS A 394 9.37 16.82 -9.08
N LEU A 395 10.57 17.41 -9.09
CA LEU A 395 11.65 17.02 -8.19
C LEU A 395 11.41 17.46 -6.75
N LYS A 396 10.70 18.56 -6.49
CA LYS A 396 10.31 18.99 -5.13
C LYS A 396 9.48 17.92 -4.45
N GLN A 397 8.56 17.27 -5.18
CA GLN A 397 7.80 16.12 -4.65
C GLN A 397 8.69 14.93 -4.33
N LEU A 398 9.69 14.64 -5.17
CA LEU A 398 10.67 13.57 -4.93
C LEU A 398 11.64 13.89 -3.78
N PHE A 399 11.93 15.18 -3.59
CA PHE A 399 12.89 15.69 -2.62
C PHE A 399 12.24 16.15 -1.30
N GLY A 400 11.00 15.74 -1.07
CA GLY A 400 10.29 15.88 0.19
C GLY A 400 10.08 14.53 0.86
N ALA A 401 10.20 14.49 2.19
CA ALA A 401 9.86 13.32 2.99
C ALA A 401 9.30 13.73 4.36
N GLY A 402 8.20 13.11 4.78
CA GLY A 402 7.51 13.45 6.03
C GLY A 402 8.11 12.87 7.31
N GLY A 403 9.18 12.08 7.21
CA GLY A 403 9.75 11.37 8.34
C GLY A 403 8.73 10.45 9.03
N MET A 404 8.92 10.20 10.33
CA MET A 404 7.96 9.47 11.17
C MET A 404 6.60 10.18 11.27
N ASN A 405 6.57 11.53 11.23
CA ASN A 405 5.32 12.30 11.30
C ASN A 405 4.40 12.01 10.11
N GLY A 406 4.95 11.87 8.90
CA GLY A 406 4.19 11.53 7.71
C GLY A 406 3.43 10.20 7.82
N MET A 407 3.83 9.32 8.73
CA MET A 407 3.20 8.01 8.95
C MET A 407 2.12 8.03 10.05
N LEU A 408 2.01 9.11 10.84
CA LEU A 408 1.09 9.18 11.98
C LEU A 408 -0.38 9.06 11.56
N TRP A 409 -0.76 9.68 10.45
CA TRP A 409 -2.12 9.58 9.93
C TRP A 409 -2.54 8.13 9.67
N THR A 410 -1.66 7.36 9.01
CA THR A 410 -1.83 5.94 8.74
C THR A 410 -1.85 5.11 10.03
N ILE A 411 -0.97 5.42 10.98
CA ILE A 411 -0.93 4.73 12.28
C ILE A 411 -2.24 4.95 13.05
N TYR A 412 -2.77 6.17 13.08
CA TYR A 412 -4.06 6.46 13.70
C TYR A 412 -5.22 5.74 13.02
N LEU A 413 -5.20 5.64 11.69
CA LEU A 413 -6.17 4.85 10.93
C LEU A 413 -6.15 3.38 11.34
N ILE A 414 -4.96 2.76 11.38
CA ILE A 414 -4.79 1.37 11.82
C ILE A 414 -5.31 1.17 13.25
N MET A 415 -4.96 2.08 14.18
CA MET A 415 -5.39 1.97 15.57
C MET A 415 -6.92 2.04 15.71
N CYS A 416 -7.58 2.97 15.02
CA CYS A 416 -9.05 3.09 15.04
C CYS A 416 -9.72 1.85 14.41
N ALA A 417 -9.13 1.33 13.34
CA ALA A 417 -9.59 0.13 12.66
C ALA A 417 -9.47 -1.12 13.56
N MET A 418 -8.37 -1.25 14.32
CA MET A 418 -8.20 -2.32 15.32
C MET A 418 -9.20 -2.24 16.46
N VAL A 419 -9.54 -1.03 16.92
CA VAL A 419 -10.58 -0.83 17.93
C VAL A 419 -11.92 -1.33 17.41
N PHE A 420 -12.34 -0.92 16.20
CA PHE A 420 -13.56 -1.40 15.58
C PHE A 420 -13.56 -2.93 15.39
N GLY A 421 -12.50 -3.46 14.77
CA GLY A 421 -12.34 -4.90 14.52
C GLY A 421 -12.35 -5.73 15.81
N GLY A 422 -11.71 -5.24 16.88
CA GLY A 422 -11.66 -5.91 18.18
C GLY A 422 -13.03 -5.98 18.86
N ILE A 423 -13.83 -4.91 18.78
CA ILE A 423 -15.20 -4.95 19.28
C ILE A 423 -16.05 -5.89 18.44
N MET A 424 -15.92 -5.86 17.11
CA MET A 424 -16.65 -6.76 16.20
C MET A 424 -16.33 -8.24 16.45
N ASP A 425 -15.08 -8.56 16.77
CA ASP A 425 -14.67 -9.91 17.17
C ASP A 425 -15.26 -10.24 18.55
N ALA A 426 -15.09 -9.37 19.55
CA ALA A 426 -15.61 -9.57 20.92
C ALA A 426 -17.10 -9.85 21.00
N ILE A 427 -17.91 -9.28 20.09
CA ILE A 427 -19.35 -9.54 20.08
C ILE A 427 -19.72 -10.84 19.34
N GLY A 428 -18.78 -11.46 18.64
CA GLY A 428 -18.98 -12.65 17.81
C GLY A 428 -19.60 -12.37 16.44
N ALA A 429 -19.62 -11.11 15.99
CA ALA A 429 -20.27 -10.72 14.74
C ALA A 429 -19.55 -11.33 13.52
N LEU A 430 -18.21 -11.32 13.52
CA LEU A 430 -17.39 -11.89 12.45
C LEU A 430 -17.70 -13.40 12.25
N SER A 431 -17.75 -14.14 13.35
CA SER A 431 -18.15 -15.56 13.38
C SER A 431 -19.58 -15.76 12.89
N ARG A 432 -20.52 -14.93 13.35
CA ARG A 432 -21.95 -15.06 13.00
C ARG A 432 -22.20 -14.83 11.52
N ILE A 433 -21.60 -13.80 10.93
CA ILE A 433 -21.69 -13.48 9.49
C ILE A 433 -21.12 -14.64 8.68
N THR A 434 -19.96 -15.15 9.07
CA THR A 434 -19.30 -16.26 8.37
C THR A 434 -20.14 -17.54 8.38
N LYS A 435 -20.82 -17.86 9.49
CA LYS A 435 -21.73 -19.02 9.57
C LYS A 435 -22.92 -18.90 8.61
N ALA A 436 -23.44 -17.69 8.44
CA ALA A 436 -24.55 -17.45 7.51
C ALA A 436 -24.12 -17.62 6.04
N LEU A 437 -22.91 -17.18 5.68
CA LEU A 437 -22.37 -17.41 4.34
C LEU A 437 -22.10 -18.90 4.06
N LEU A 438 -21.71 -19.66 5.07
CA LEU A 438 -21.52 -21.10 4.94
C LEU A 438 -22.85 -21.85 4.74
N SER A 439 -23.94 -21.43 5.39
CA SER A 439 -25.22 -22.16 5.31
C SER A 439 -25.88 -22.12 3.92
N ILE A 440 -25.58 -21.09 3.13
CA ILE A 440 -26.07 -20.95 1.73
C ILE A 440 -25.19 -21.66 0.70
N ALA A 441 -23.98 -22.11 1.08
CA ALA A 441 -23.10 -22.84 0.19
C ALA A 441 -23.62 -24.27 0.02
N THR A 442 -24.43 -24.56 -1.02
CA THR A 442 -24.99 -25.91 -1.28
C THR A 442 -24.26 -26.67 -2.39
N THR A 443 -23.54 -25.98 -3.29
CA THR A 443 -22.80 -26.57 -4.43
C THR A 443 -21.29 -26.36 -4.29
N VAL A 444 -20.45 -27.17 -4.96
CA VAL A 444 -18.99 -27.02 -4.91
C VAL A 444 -18.58 -25.57 -5.25
N PHE A 445 -19.07 -25.03 -6.37
CA PHE A 445 -18.86 -23.61 -6.70
C PHE A 445 -19.34 -22.68 -5.59
N GLY A 446 -20.55 -22.90 -5.06
CA GLY A 446 -21.10 -22.11 -3.94
C GLY A 446 -20.22 -22.14 -2.68
N LEU A 447 -19.50 -23.23 -2.43
CA LEU A 447 -18.56 -23.31 -1.30
C LEU A 447 -17.32 -22.46 -1.51
N PHE A 448 -16.74 -22.47 -2.72
CA PHE A 448 -15.64 -21.57 -3.07
C PHE A 448 -16.09 -20.11 -3.05
N ALA A 449 -17.24 -19.81 -3.66
CA ALA A 449 -17.84 -18.47 -3.66
C ALA A 449 -18.08 -17.95 -2.24
N SER A 450 -18.69 -18.75 -1.36
CA SER A 450 -18.89 -18.34 0.04
C SER A 450 -17.57 -18.17 0.80
N THR A 451 -16.53 -18.96 0.50
CA THR A 451 -15.20 -18.78 1.10
C THR A 451 -14.59 -17.45 0.65
N VAL A 452 -14.64 -17.14 -0.66
CA VAL A 452 -14.14 -15.87 -1.22
C VAL A 452 -14.90 -14.69 -0.62
N VAL A 453 -16.23 -14.70 -0.68
CA VAL A 453 -17.07 -13.62 -0.13
C VAL A 453 -16.82 -13.44 1.37
N SER A 454 -16.59 -14.53 2.11
CA SER A 454 -16.27 -14.44 3.53
C SER A 454 -14.90 -13.79 3.78
N CYS A 455 -13.88 -14.11 2.98
CA CYS A 455 -12.56 -13.50 3.12
C CYS A 455 -12.62 -12.00 2.77
N LEU A 456 -13.26 -11.63 1.66
CA LEU A 456 -13.43 -10.24 1.24
C LEU A 456 -14.25 -9.45 2.29
N GLY A 457 -15.36 -10.02 2.75
CA GLY A 457 -16.20 -9.41 3.80
C GLY A 457 -15.43 -9.19 5.09
N LEU A 458 -14.60 -10.15 5.51
CA LEU A 458 -13.75 -9.97 6.68
C LEU A 458 -12.62 -8.97 6.46
N ASN A 459 -12.03 -8.86 5.27
CA ASN A 459 -11.08 -7.79 4.99
C ASN A 459 -11.72 -6.39 5.08
N ILE A 460 -12.98 -6.28 4.67
CA ILE A 460 -13.78 -5.05 4.79
C ILE A 460 -14.12 -4.75 6.27
N ILE A 461 -14.42 -5.77 7.07
CA ILE A 461 -14.96 -5.56 8.44
C ILE A 461 -13.87 -5.63 9.52
N ALA A 462 -13.03 -6.65 9.51
CA ALA A 462 -12.11 -6.99 10.59
C ALA A 462 -10.81 -6.17 10.59
N SER A 463 -10.57 -5.38 9.53
CA SER A 463 -9.39 -4.50 9.35
C SER A 463 -8.01 -5.19 9.47
N ASP A 464 -8.00 -6.51 9.63
CA ASP A 464 -6.83 -7.37 9.83
C ASP A 464 -6.91 -8.57 8.88
N GLN A 465 -5.85 -8.77 8.10
CA GLN A 465 -5.81 -9.85 7.09
C GLN A 465 -5.70 -11.25 7.71
N TYR A 466 -5.16 -11.39 8.93
CA TYR A 466 -5.04 -12.68 9.60
C TYR A 466 -6.42 -13.21 9.99
N LEU A 467 -7.30 -12.35 10.51
CA LEU A 467 -8.69 -12.72 10.81
C LEU A 467 -9.45 -13.17 9.54
N ALA A 468 -9.22 -12.49 8.41
CA ALA A 468 -9.81 -12.85 7.12
C ALA A 468 -9.37 -14.22 6.59
N LEU A 469 -8.22 -14.74 7.04
CA LEU A 469 -7.74 -16.10 6.73
C LEU A 469 -8.20 -17.13 7.76
N VAL A 470 -8.08 -16.80 9.05
CA VAL A 470 -8.26 -17.75 10.16
C VAL A 470 -9.72 -18.13 10.34
N ILE A 471 -10.64 -17.16 10.31
CA ILE A 471 -12.07 -17.40 10.55
C ILE A 471 -12.66 -18.28 9.43
N PRO A 472 -12.55 -17.91 8.13
CA PRO A 472 -13.09 -18.75 7.07
C PRO A 472 -12.35 -20.09 6.97
N GLY A 473 -11.03 -20.08 7.16
CA GLY A 473 -10.21 -21.29 7.05
C GLY A 473 -10.60 -22.38 8.05
N LYS A 474 -10.96 -22.01 9.28
CA LYS A 474 -11.47 -22.99 10.26
C LYS A 474 -12.92 -23.36 9.99
N MET A 475 -13.77 -22.38 9.70
CA MET A 475 -15.21 -22.59 9.61
C MET A 475 -15.61 -23.41 8.38
N PHE A 476 -14.94 -23.19 7.24
CA PHE A 476 -15.23 -23.89 6.00
C PHE A 476 -14.51 -25.25 5.90
N LYS A 477 -13.49 -25.52 6.74
CA LYS A 477 -12.69 -26.75 6.69
C LYS A 477 -13.55 -28.02 6.62
N LYS A 478 -14.48 -28.17 7.57
CA LYS A 478 -15.35 -29.35 7.62
C LYS A 478 -16.25 -29.44 6.40
N ALA A 479 -16.77 -28.32 5.91
CA ALA A 479 -17.63 -28.29 4.72
C ALA A 479 -16.89 -28.69 3.42
N TYR A 480 -15.61 -28.36 3.28
CA TYR A 480 -14.78 -28.88 2.19
C TYR A 480 -14.57 -30.40 2.32
N GLN A 481 -14.28 -30.88 3.53
CA GLN A 481 -14.09 -32.31 3.81
C GLN A 481 -15.36 -33.14 3.55
N ASP A 482 -16.52 -32.67 4.02
CA ASP A 482 -17.82 -33.31 3.85
C ASP A 482 -18.22 -33.45 2.37
N ARG A 483 -17.59 -32.67 1.48
CA ARG A 483 -17.76 -32.73 0.02
C ARG A 483 -16.67 -33.51 -0.70
N GLY A 484 -15.80 -34.19 0.04
CA GLY A 484 -14.69 -34.94 -0.53
C GLY A 484 -13.62 -34.04 -1.17
N LEU A 485 -13.52 -32.76 -0.80
CA LEU A 485 -12.51 -31.85 -1.34
C LEU A 485 -11.26 -31.87 -0.47
N ALA A 486 -10.11 -31.90 -1.13
CA ALA A 486 -8.81 -31.86 -0.46
C ALA A 486 -8.55 -30.47 0.14
N PRO A 487 -7.82 -30.38 1.28
CA PRO A 487 -7.59 -29.14 2.02
C PRO A 487 -6.85 -28.06 1.21
N GLU A 488 -6.09 -28.46 0.19
CA GLU A 488 -5.40 -27.55 -0.72
C GLU A 488 -6.36 -26.56 -1.39
N ASN A 489 -7.57 -27.01 -1.71
CA ASN A 489 -8.59 -26.15 -2.31
C ASN A 489 -8.98 -25.00 -1.38
N LEU A 490 -9.28 -25.29 -0.11
CA LEU A 490 -9.61 -24.27 0.87
C LEU A 490 -8.41 -23.35 1.09
N SER A 491 -7.21 -23.90 1.34
CA SER A 491 -6.01 -23.08 1.57
C SER A 491 -5.72 -22.12 0.40
N ARG A 492 -5.89 -22.59 -0.84
CA ARG A 492 -5.71 -21.76 -2.05
C ARG A 492 -6.75 -20.65 -2.10
N THR A 493 -8.02 -20.97 -1.85
CA THR A 493 -9.09 -19.95 -1.84
C THR A 493 -8.86 -18.89 -0.77
N LEU A 494 -8.37 -19.29 0.42
CA LEU A 494 -8.00 -18.37 1.49
C LEU A 494 -6.90 -17.39 1.03
N GLU A 495 -5.82 -17.87 0.41
CA GLU A 495 -4.77 -16.99 -0.13
C GLU A 495 -5.26 -16.12 -1.30
N ASP A 496 -6.05 -16.72 -2.21
CA ASP A 496 -6.53 -16.05 -3.41
C ASP A 496 -7.51 -14.91 -3.12
N SER A 497 -8.12 -14.90 -1.93
CA SER A 497 -9.15 -13.92 -1.56
C SER A 497 -8.90 -13.18 -0.25
N GLY A 498 -8.26 -13.79 0.75
CA GLY A 498 -7.97 -13.18 2.05
C GLY A 498 -6.70 -12.35 2.01
N THR A 499 -5.57 -12.95 1.65
CA THR A 499 -4.28 -12.26 1.65
C THR A 499 -4.24 -11.12 0.64
N VAL A 500 -4.60 -11.39 -0.62
CA VAL A 500 -4.33 -10.44 -1.71
C VAL A 500 -5.34 -9.29 -1.80
N THR A 501 -6.54 -9.41 -1.22
CA THR A 501 -7.54 -8.33 -1.32
C THR A 501 -7.49 -7.35 -0.14
N SER A 502 -6.75 -7.65 0.92
CA SER A 502 -6.65 -6.80 2.12
C SER A 502 -6.12 -5.40 1.78
N VAL A 503 -5.18 -5.31 0.83
CA VAL A 503 -4.61 -4.04 0.34
C VAL A 503 -5.62 -3.15 -0.38
N LEU A 504 -6.73 -3.69 -0.84
CA LEU A 504 -7.73 -2.95 -1.61
C LEU A 504 -8.73 -2.20 -0.73
N ILE A 505 -8.63 -2.34 0.60
CA ILE A 505 -9.55 -1.75 1.56
C ILE A 505 -8.83 -0.63 2.33
N PRO A 506 -9.25 0.64 2.21
CA PRO A 506 -8.52 1.79 2.77
C PRO A 506 -8.27 1.74 4.28
N TRP A 507 -9.25 1.24 5.04
CA TRP A 507 -9.17 1.13 6.49
C TRP A 507 -8.65 -0.25 6.97
N ASN A 508 -8.35 -1.17 6.06
CA ASN A 508 -7.64 -2.39 6.42
C ASN A 508 -6.16 -2.06 6.63
N THR A 509 -5.53 -2.73 7.59
CA THR A 509 -4.08 -2.60 7.89
C THR A 509 -3.20 -2.63 6.65
N CYS A 510 -3.48 -3.52 5.71
CA CYS A 510 -2.71 -3.66 4.49
C CYS A 510 -2.89 -2.47 3.55
N GLY A 511 -4.14 -2.03 3.33
CA GLY A 511 -4.41 -0.87 2.47
C GLY A 511 -3.85 0.41 3.05
N ALA A 512 -4.07 0.65 4.35
CA ALA A 512 -3.51 1.78 5.08
C ALA A 512 -1.98 1.79 5.02
N TYR A 513 -1.34 0.66 5.27
CA TYR A 513 0.13 0.53 5.22
C TYR A 513 0.67 0.83 3.81
N GLN A 514 0.14 0.15 2.80
CA GLN A 514 0.65 0.27 1.43
C GLN A 514 0.46 1.69 0.91
N SER A 515 -0.69 2.31 1.23
CA SER A 515 -0.94 3.70 0.91
C SER A 515 0.03 4.66 1.59
N GLY A 516 0.26 4.51 2.90
CA GLY A 516 1.20 5.35 3.64
C GLY A 516 2.65 5.18 3.20
N VAL A 517 3.06 3.95 2.89
CA VAL A 517 4.45 3.66 2.47
C VAL A 517 4.73 4.12 1.05
N LEU A 518 3.81 3.90 0.12
CA LEU A 518 3.99 4.28 -1.28
C LEU A 518 3.62 5.74 -1.54
N GLY A 519 2.94 6.41 -0.59
CA GLY A 519 2.46 7.78 -0.75
C GLY A 519 1.32 7.91 -1.76
N VAL A 520 0.58 6.83 -2.01
CA VAL A 520 -0.49 6.76 -3.02
C VAL A 520 -1.76 6.22 -2.39
N GLY A 521 -2.88 6.91 -2.56
CA GLY A 521 -4.17 6.52 -2.00
C GLY A 521 -4.66 5.15 -2.51
N VAL A 522 -5.40 4.42 -1.67
CA VAL A 522 -5.98 3.13 -2.08
C VAL A 522 -6.89 3.26 -3.29
N SER A 523 -7.69 4.33 -3.37
CA SER A 523 -8.55 4.62 -4.52
C SER A 523 -7.76 4.81 -5.82
N GLU A 524 -6.56 5.39 -5.75
CA GLU A 524 -5.72 5.68 -6.91
C GLU A 524 -5.10 4.41 -7.49
N TYR A 525 -4.58 3.51 -6.63
CA TYR A 525 -3.98 2.26 -7.09
C TYR A 525 -4.98 1.12 -7.27
N PHE A 526 -6.21 1.23 -6.76
CA PHE A 526 -7.19 0.12 -6.68
C PHE A 526 -7.35 -0.62 -8.02
N ILE A 527 -7.58 0.14 -9.10
CA ILE A 527 -7.82 -0.45 -10.43
C ILE A 527 -6.55 -1.08 -11.01
N TYR A 528 -5.38 -0.53 -10.68
CA TYR A 528 -4.08 -0.98 -11.17
C TYR A 528 -3.49 -2.13 -10.35
N ALA A 529 -3.97 -2.38 -9.12
CA ALA A 529 -3.62 -3.57 -8.34
C ALA A 529 -4.27 -4.84 -8.93
N ILE A 530 -4.00 -5.11 -10.22
CA ILE A 530 -4.67 -6.10 -11.06
C ILE A 530 -4.52 -7.50 -10.48
N PHE A 531 -3.32 -7.86 -10.03
CA PHE A 531 -3.11 -9.18 -9.43
C PHE A 531 -4.03 -9.41 -8.22
N ASN A 532 -4.20 -8.37 -7.40
CA ASN A 532 -4.91 -8.41 -6.13
C ASN A 532 -6.41 -8.59 -6.33
N TRP A 533 -7.04 -7.83 -7.22
CA TRP A 533 -8.48 -7.97 -7.47
C TRP A 533 -8.79 -9.12 -8.43
N LEU A 534 -7.90 -9.50 -9.35
CA LEU A 534 -8.12 -10.60 -10.31
C LEU A 534 -7.98 -11.99 -9.69
N SER A 535 -7.12 -12.15 -8.69
CA SER A 535 -6.88 -13.43 -8.00
C SER A 535 -8.15 -14.13 -7.48
N PRO A 536 -9.08 -13.47 -6.74
CA PRO A 536 -10.31 -14.12 -6.30
C PRO A 536 -11.19 -14.57 -7.46
N PHE A 537 -11.29 -13.78 -8.54
CA PHE A 537 -12.05 -14.18 -9.74
C PHE A 537 -11.41 -15.39 -10.43
N THR A 538 -10.09 -15.44 -10.52
CA THR A 538 -9.38 -16.58 -11.10
C THR A 538 -9.68 -17.86 -10.33
N THR A 539 -9.72 -17.81 -8.99
CA THR A 539 -10.11 -18.98 -8.19
C THR A 539 -11.56 -19.41 -8.44
N LEU A 540 -12.49 -18.47 -8.60
CA LEU A 540 -13.89 -18.76 -8.90
C LEU A 540 -14.08 -19.34 -10.31
N VAL A 541 -13.33 -18.85 -11.30
CA VAL A 541 -13.30 -19.42 -12.66
C VAL A 541 -12.82 -20.87 -12.61
N PHE A 542 -11.74 -21.15 -11.87
CA PHE A 542 -11.23 -22.52 -11.71
C PHE A 542 -12.26 -23.43 -11.03
N ALA A 543 -12.97 -22.93 -10.01
CA ALA A 543 -14.05 -23.66 -9.35
C ALA A 543 -15.24 -23.91 -10.28
N ALA A 544 -15.66 -22.92 -11.08
CA ALA A 544 -16.79 -23.02 -12.00
C ALA A 544 -16.55 -24.07 -13.09
N PHE A 545 -15.34 -24.12 -13.65
CA PHE A 545 -14.96 -25.09 -14.67
C PHE A 545 -14.34 -26.38 -14.12
N SER A 546 -14.31 -26.56 -12.79
CA SER A 546 -13.68 -27.70 -12.12
C SER A 546 -12.22 -27.94 -12.53
N ILE A 547 -11.49 -26.87 -12.84
CA ILE A 547 -10.08 -26.92 -13.26
C ILE A 547 -9.21 -27.10 -12.03
N LYS A 548 -8.48 -28.23 -11.96
CA LYS A 548 -7.54 -28.52 -10.87
C LYS A 548 -8.20 -28.26 -9.50
N ILE A 549 -9.35 -28.91 -9.30
CA ILE A 549 -10.03 -29.06 -8.01
C ILE A 549 -9.72 -30.48 -7.52
N ARG A 550 -9.06 -30.60 -6.37
CA ARG A 550 -8.50 -31.86 -5.90
C ARG A 550 -9.49 -32.54 -4.96
N GLU A 551 -9.79 -33.80 -5.22
CA GLU A 551 -10.64 -34.61 -4.35
C GLU A 551 -9.78 -35.38 -3.33
N LEU A 552 -10.39 -35.74 -2.19
CA LEU A 552 -9.81 -36.66 -1.22
C LEU A 552 -9.67 -38.05 -1.84
N LYS A 553 -8.55 -38.73 -1.57
CA LYS A 553 -8.15 -39.97 -2.27
C LYS A 553 -9.03 -41.21 -2.03
N ASN A 554 -10.09 -41.13 -1.22
CA ASN A 554 -10.95 -42.28 -0.92
C ASN A 554 -12.42 -41.92 -1.19
N LYS A 555 -13.00 -42.50 -2.24
CA LYS A 555 -14.42 -42.82 -2.32
C LYS A 555 -14.59 -44.31 -2.07
#